data_AF-A0A0J6RYF5-F1
#
_entry.id   AF-A0A0J6RYF5-F1
#
_cell.length_a   1.000
_cell.length_b   1.000
_cell.length_c   1.000
_cell.angle_alpha   90.00
_cell.angle_beta   90.00
_cell.angle_gamma   90.00
#
_symmetry.space_group_name_H-M   'P 1'
#
loop_
_entity.id
_entity.type
_entity.pdbx_description
1 polymer ?
#
loop_
_entity_poly.entity_id
_entity_poly.type
_entity_poly.pdbx_seq_one_letter_code
_entity_poly.pdbx_strand_id
1 'polypeptide(L)'
;SPEQLFWLTLIYATPGSGKSVLMNRLNVEFAAFSAGAALPFLAVIDVGVSSSGFIELVRNALPPERRHEAYYVRLLNTPDYAVNFLDLGLGRRMPLERERSFIENFLTTLLNVSNPEVALLVPRMISRVFQLKSDLQFSSSPSVYQPDVDPELDRIIHDFGIEVPDKARWWSIVDALVQRRLFFAAQRAQRYAMPVLEDFARVLAEP
;
A
#
# COMPACT_ATOMS: atom_id res chain seq x y z
N SER A 1 -8.30 16.00 29.19
CA SER A 1 -7.45 15.08 29.96
C SER A 1 -6.21 14.79 29.13
N PRO A 2 -4.98 14.97 29.67
CA PRO A 2 -3.73 14.68 28.94
C PRO A 2 -3.56 13.23 28.50
N GLU A 3 -4.44 12.32 28.95
CA GLU A 3 -4.36 10.88 28.70
C GLU A 3 -5.21 10.40 27.50
N GLN A 4 -6.06 11.26 26.93
CA GLN A 4 -6.92 10.83 25.82
C GLN A 4 -6.19 10.97 24.48
N LEU A 5 -5.64 9.85 24.00
CA LEU A 5 -4.90 9.77 22.73
C LEU A 5 -5.79 9.75 21.49
N PHE A 6 -7.05 9.30 21.61
CA PHE A 6 -7.98 9.20 20.48
C PHE A 6 -9.45 9.37 20.91
N TRP A 7 -10.30 9.75 19.94
CA TRP A 7 -11.74 9.87 20.11
C TRP A 7 -12.45 8.79 19.27
N LEU A 8 -13.23 7.92 19.92
CA LEU A 8 -14.04 6.91 19.25
C LEU A 8 -15.51 7.28 19.34
N THR A 9 -16.22 7.24 18.21
CA THR A 9 -17.66 7.48 18.13
C THR A 9 -18.35 6.25 17.56
N LEU A 10 -19.24 5.63 18.35
CA LEU A 10 -20.08 4.52 17.91
C LEU A 10 -21.47 5.05 17.53
N ILE A 11 -21.91 4.77 16.31
CA ILE A 11 -23.25 5.15 15.82
C ILE A 11 -24.04 3.88 15.54
N TYR A 12 -25.14 3.70 16.27
CA TYR A 12 -26.05 2.56 16.13
C TYR A 12 -27.46 3.03 15.76
N ALA A 13 -28.03 2.45 14.71
CA ALA A 13 -29.40 2.67 14.29
C ALA A 13 -29.88 1.52 13.40
N THR A 14 -31.19 1.32 13.32
CA THR A 14 -31.83 0.37 12.39
C THR A 14 -31.59 0.76 10.92
N PRO A 15 -31.64 -0.18 9.97
CA PRO A 15 -31.58 0.13 8.54
C PRO A 15 -32.63 1.17 8.13
N GLY A 16 -32.24 2.15 7.31
CA GLY A 16 -33.13 3.24 6.87
C GLY A 16 -33.24 4.44 7.82
N SER A 17 -32.72 4.36 9.05
CA SER A 17 -32.81 5.42 10.06
C SER A 17 -31.82 6.59 9.90
N GLY A 18 -31.25 6.76 8.70
CA GLY A 18 -30.35 7.88 8.41
C GLY A 18 -28.92 7.77 8.95
N LYS A 19 -28.48 6.60 9.42
CA LYS A 19 -27.10 6.37 9.93
C LYS A 19 -26.02 6.86 8.95
N SER A 20 -26.09 6.42 7.68
CA SER A 20 -25.12 6.81 6.65
C SER A 20 -25.21 8.30 6.31
N VAL A 21 -26.40 8.91 6.41
CA VAL A 21 -26.58 10.36 6.20
C VAL A 21 -25.84 11.12 7.29
N LEU A 22 -26.00 10.73 8.56
CA LEU A 22 -25.27 11.33 9.68
C LEU A 22 -23.76 11.15 9.52
N MET A 23 -23.29 9.94 9.20
CA MET A 23 -21.85 9.67 9.00
C MET A 23 -21.25 10.51 7.87
N ASN A 24 -21.94 10.61 6.73
CA ASN A 24 -21.49 11.46 5.63
C ASN A 24 -21.47 12.94 6.00
N ARG A 25 -22.49 13.42 6.72
CA ARG A 25 -22.51 14.79 7.23
C ARG A 25 -21.29 15.06 8.11
N LEU A 26 -20.96 14.16 9.04
CA LEU A 26 -19.78 14.31 9.90
C LEU A 26 -18.48 14.34 9.08
N ASN A 27 -18.38 13.51 8.03
CA ASN A 27 -17.24 13.53 7.11
C ASN A 27 -17.12 14.85 6.32
N VAL A 28 -18.25 15.40 5.84
CA VAL A 28 -18.29 16.71 5.18
C VAL A 28 -17.85 17.81 6.14
N GLU A 29 -18.41 17.85 7.35
CA GLU A 29 -18.05 18.83 8.36
C GLU A 29 -16.56 18.74 8.69
N PHE A 30 -16.02 17.53 8.87
CA PHE A 30 -14.59 17.33 9.12
C PHE A 30 -13.71 17.83 7.96
N ALA A 31 -14.09 17.54 6.72
CA ALA A 31 -13.36 17.98 5.54
C ALA A 31 -13.45 19.50 5.32
N ALA A 32 -14.61 20.11 5.61
CA ALA A 32 -14.88 21.53 5.36
C ALA A 32 -14.31 22.46 6.43
N PHE A 33 -14.24 22.03 7.69
CA PHE A 33 -13.79 22.86 8.82
C PHE A 33 -12.28 22.71 9.13
N SER A 34 -11.51 22.02 8.29
CA SER A 34 -10.06 21.99 8.44
C SER A 34 -9.46 23.33 8.02
N ALA A 35 -9.02 24.13 9.00
CA ALA A 35 -8.35 25.40 8.75
C ALA A 35 -6.97 25.16 8.09
N GLY A 36 -6.89 25.29 6.76
CA GLY A 36 -5.65 25.14 6.01
C GLY A 36 -5.87 24.90 4.52
N ALA A 37 -4.78 24.86 3.76
CA ALA A 37 -4.83 24.58 2.32
C ALA A 37 -4.99 23.07 2.02
N ALA A 38 -4.63 22.19 2.95
CA ALA A 38 -4.60 20.74 2.77
C ALA A 38 -5.87 20.07 3.33
N LEU A 39 -6.38 19.06 2.62
CA LEU A 39 -7.48 18.24 3.13
C LEU A 39 -7.01 17.39 4.33
N PRO A 40 -7.88 17.17 5.33
CA PRO A 40 -7.55 16.25 6.40
C PRO A 40 -7.57 14.80 5.88
N PHE A 41 -6.71 13.94 6.45
CA PHE A 41 -6.72 12.52 6.13
C PHE A 41 -8.00 11.86 6.66
N LEU A 42 -8.78 11.29 5.74
CA LEU A 42 -10.02 10.60 6.04
C LEU A 42 -10.12 9.35 5.18
N ALA A 43 -10.45 8.21 5.81
CA ALA A 43 -10.67 6.93 5.14
C ALA A 43 -12.03 6.38 5.56
N VAL A 44 -12.79 5.85 4.59
CA VAL A 44 -14.10 5.23 4.83
C VAL A 44 -14.09 3.82 4.26
N ILE A 45 -14.37 2.84 5.09
CA ILE A 45 -14.64 1.46 4.67
C ILE A 45 -16.15 1.27 4.70
N ASP A 46 -16.73 1.03 3.52
CA ASP A 46 -18.17 0.92 3.33
C ASP A 46 -18.52 -0.38 2.58
N VAL A 47 -19.51 -1.11 3.09
CA VAL A 47 -20.05 -2.32 2.44
C VAL A 47 -20.98 -1.95 1.27
N GLY A 48 -21.42 -0.69 1.19
CA GLY A 48 -22.21 -0.14 0.08
C GLY A 48 -21.52 1.00 -0.67
N VAL A 49 -22.33 1.91 -1.20
CA VAL A 49 -21.89 3.10 -1.95
C VAL A 49 -22.18 4.39 -1.20
N SER A 50 -22.47 4.32 0.10
CA SER A 50 -22.97 5.46 0.85
C SER A 50 -21.95 6.59 0.95
N SER A 51 -20.65 6.27 1.04
CA SER A 51 -19.58 7.27 1.09
C SER A 51 -19.25 7.93 -0.24
N SER A 52 -19.68 7.37 -1.38
CA SER A 52 -19.33 7.85 -2.72
C SER A 52 -19.72 9.31 -2.95
N GLY A 53 -20.95 9.69 -2.58
CA GLY A 53 -21.45 11.05 -2.77
C GLY A 53 -20.66 12.09 -1.98
N PHE A 54 -20.20 11.77 -0.76
CA PHE A 54 -19.31 12.65 0.00
C PHE A 54 -17.95 12.80 -0.69
N ILE A 55 -17.35 11.70 -1.12
CA ILE A 55 -16.03 11.72 -1.78
C ILE A 55 -16.11 12.50 -3.10
N GLU A 56 -17.16 12.31 -3.90
CA GLU A 56 -17.39 13.05 -5.13
C GLU A 56 -17.61 14.55 -4.87
N LEU A 57 -18.35 14.90 -3.82
CA LEU A 57 -18.53 16.30 -3.41
C LEU A 57 -17.17 16.96 -3.13
N VAL A 58 -16.35 16.33 -2.29
CA VAL A 58 -15.01 16.85 -1.95
C VAL A 58 -14.15 16.93 -3.22
N ARG A 59 -14.13 15.87 -4.04
CA ARG A 59 -13.34 15.83 -5.28
C ARG A 59 -13.74 16.93 -6.26
N ASN A 60 -15.04 17.22 -6.40
CA ASN A 60 -15.53 18.26 -7.31
C ASN A 60 -15.29 19.67 -6.77
N ALA A 61 -15.22 19.85 -5.45
CA ALA A 61 -14.86 21.13 -4.82
C ALA A 61 -13.36 21.46 -4.93
N LEU A 62 -12.51 20.47 -5.19
CA LEU A 62 -11.08 20.67 -5.38
C LEU A 62 -10.73 21.22 -6.78
N PRO A 63 -9.70 22.07 -6.88
CA PRO A 63 -9.07 22.41 -8.16
C PRO A 63 -8.66 21.16 -8.96
N PRO A 64 -8.69 21.19 -10.32
CA PRO A 64 -8.42 20.03 -11.17
C PRO A 64 -7.14 19.26 -10.81
N GLU A 65 -6.06 19.97 -10.51
CA GLU A 65 -4.75 19.43 -10.15
C GLU A 65 -4.75 18.70 -8.80
N ARG A 66 -5.72 18.98 -7.92
CA ARG A 66 -5.85 18.39 -6.58
C ARG A 66 -6.90 17.29 -6.50
N ARG A 67 -7.67 17.05 -7.55
CA ARG A 67 -8.74 16.01 -7.56
C ARG A 67 -8.26 14.59 -7.28
N HIS A 68 -6.96 14.34 -7.35
CA HIS A 68 -6.34 13.07 -6.99
C HIS A 68 -6.32 12.83 -5.46
N GLU A 69 -6.48 13.88 -4.64
CA GLU A 69 -6.50 13.80 -3.17
C GLU A 69 -7.77 13.10 -2.63
N ALA A 70 -8.85 13.04 -3.43
CA ALA A 70 -10.11 12.41 -3.05
C ALA A 70 -10.53 11.38 -4.11
N TYR A 71 -10.58 10.10 -3.73
CA TYR A 71 -10.93 9.01 -4.64
C TYR A 71 -11.79 7.95 -3.95
N TYR A 72 -12.74 7.39 -4.70
CA TYR A 72 -13.60 6.29 -4.28
C TYR A 72 -13.17 5.03 -5.03
N VAL A 73 -12.91 3.95 -4.29
CA VAL A 73 -12.57 2.65 -4.87
C VAL A 73 -13.63 1.65 -4.46
N ARG A 74 -14.31 1.07 -5.46
CA ARG A 74 -15.13 -0.12 -5.24
C ARG A 74 -14.28 -1.35 -5.47
N LEU A 75 -13.84 -1.97 -4.38
CA LEU A 75 -13.08 -3.22 -4.46
C LEU A 75 -13.98 -4.33 -5.00
N LEU A 76 -13.58 -4.93 -6.11
CA LEU A 76 -14.18 -6.14 -6.65
C LEU A 76 -13.22 -7.31 -6.41
N ASN A 77 -13.76 -8.52 -6.33
CA ASN A 77 -12.92 -9.72 -6.25
C ASN A 77 -12.40 -10.09 -7.65
N THR A 78 -11.59 -9.21 -8.24
CA THR A 78 -10.91 -9.40 -9.52
C THR A 78 -9.42 -9.10 -9.36
N PRO A 79 -8.56 -9.66 -10.23
CA PRO A 79 -7.12 -9.38 -10.20
C PRO A 79 -6.76 -7.89 -10.26
N ASP A 80 -7.60 -7.07 -10.90
CA ASP A 80 -7.37 -5.62 -11.05
C ASP A 80 -7.36 -4.87 -9.70
N TYR A 81 -7.99 -5.42 -8.67
CA TYR A 81 -8.02 -4.85 -7.31
C TYR A 81 -7.14 -5.61 -6.32
N ALA A 82 -6.28 -6.52 -6.81
CA ALA A 82 -5.34 -7.22 -5.96
C ALA A 82 -4.33 -6.23 -5.35
N VAL A 83 -4.07 -6.39 -4.05
CA VAL A 83 -3.10 -5.58 -3.31
C VAL A 83 -2.07 -6.49 -2.67
N ASN A 84 -0.80 -6.09 -2.76
CA ASN A 84 0.26 -6.79 -2.08
C ASN A 84 0.44 -6.22 -0.68
N PHE A 85 0.09 -6.99 0.36
CA PHE A 85 0.24 -6.58 1.75
C PHE A 85 1.70 -6.46 2.20
N LEU A 86 2.64 -6.90 1.37
CA LEU A 86 4.09 -6.85 1.59
C LEU A 86 4.73 -5.60 0.98
N ASP A 87 3.96 -4.76 0.27
CA ASP A 87 4.48 -3.52 -0.30
C ASP A 87 4.90 -2.54 0.80
N LEU A 88 6.06 -1.94 0.61
CA LEU A 88 6.60 -0.88 1.50
C LEU A 88 6.58 0.47 0.80
N GLY A 89 6.81 1.53 1.58
CA GLY A 89 7.02 2.87 1.04
C GLY A 89 8.20 2.94 0.06
N LEU A 90 8.13 3.90 -0.87
CA LEU A 90 9.09 4.06 -1.96
C LEU A 90 10.55 4.08 -1.47
N GLY A 91 11.39 3.28 -2.10
CA GLY A 91 12.82 3.12 -1.82
C GLY A 91 13.15 2.21 -0.64
N ARG A 92 12.18 1.78 0.19
CA ARG A 92 12.45 0.92 1.35
C ARG A 92 12.59 -0.54 0.94
N ARG A 93 13.74 -1.14 1.26
CA ARG A 93 14.00 -2.58 1.09
C ARG A 93 13.58 -3.43 2.29
N MET A 94 13.42 -2.78 3.45
CA MET A 94 13.08 -3.42 4.72
C MET A 94 11.91 -2.67 5.35
N PRO A 95 10.97 -3.39 6.00
CA PRO A 95 9.82 -2.77 6.64
C PRO A 95 10.22 -1.97 7.88
N LEU A 96 9.47 -0.91 8.16
CA LEU A 96 9.45 -0.28 9.48
C LEU A 96 8.79 -1.22 10.50
N GLU A 97 9.00 -0.97 11.79
CA GLU A 97 8.41 -1.78 12.87
C GLU A 97 6.88 -1.89 12.76
N ARG A 98 6.19 -0.78 12.47
CA ARG A 98 4.73 -0.77 12.27
C ARG A 98 4.30 -1.64 11.08
N GLU A 99 5.02 -1.56 9.96
CA GLU A 99 4.72 -2.36 8.77
C GLU A 99 4.97 -3.84 9.05
N ARG A 100 6.05 -4.14 9.77
CA ARG A 100 6.38 -5.50 10.21
C ARG A 100 5.29 -6.08 11.10
N SER A 101 4.84 -5.35 12.13
CA SER A 101 3.74 -5.78 12.99
C SER A 101 2.44 -5.97 12.22
N PHE A 102 2.15 -5.11 11.23
CA PHE A 102 0.99 -5.30 10.36
C PHE A 102 1.10 -6.61 9.55
N ILE A 103 2.23 -6.85 8.89
CA ILE A 103 2.47 -8.05 8.09
C ILE A 103 2.40 -9.32 8.96
N GLU A 104 2.99 -9.29 10.17
CA GLU A 104 2.94 -10.38 11.14
C GLU A 104 1.51 -10.73 11.56
N ASN A 105 0.73 -9.72 11.95
CA ASN A 105 -0.66 -9.91 12.36
C ASN A 105 -1.53 -10.39 11.20
N PHE A 106 -1.31 -9.84 10.01
CA PHE A 106 -2.03 -10.22 8.80
C PHE A 106 -1.77 -11.69 8.44
N LEU A 107 -0.50 -12.11 8.38
CA LEU A 107 -0.12 -13.49 8.09
C LEU A 107 -0.61 -14.46 9.16
N THR A 108 -0.47 -14.10 10.43
CA THR A 108 -0.94 -14.94 11.55
C THR A 108 -2.44 -15.20 11.46
N THR A 109 -3.21 -14.16 11.11
CA THR A 109 -4.66 -14.25 10.93
C THR A 109 -5.02 -15.04 9.66
N LEU A 110 -4.34 -14.77 8.55
CA LEU A 110 -4.57 -15.44 7.27
C LEU A 110 -4.33 -16.95 7.34
N LEU A 111 -3.25 -17.34 8.03
CA LEU A 111 -2.86 -18.74 8.21
C LEU A 111 -3.59 -19.42 9.39
N ASN A 112 -4.40 -18.67 10.15
CA ASN A 112 -5.07 -19.12 11.36
C ASN A 112 -4.10 -19.87 12.30
N VAL A 113 -2.92 -19.28 12.53
CA VAL A 113 -1.85 -19.93 13.30
C VAL A 113 -2.26 -20.05 14.76
N SER A 114 -2.62 -21.27 15.17
CA SER A 114 -2.93 -21.60 16.56
C SER A 114 -1.75 -22.26 17.30
N ASN A 115 -0.78 -22.80 16.56
CA ASN A 115 0.42 -23.43 17.13
C ASN A 115 1.47 -22.36 17.50
N PRO A 116 1.88 -22.26 18.79
CA PRO A 116 2.90 -21.31 19.24
C PRO A 116 4.24 -21.42 18.50
N GLU A 117 4.65 -22.62 18.09
CA GLU A 117 5.93 -22.81 17.37
C GLU A 117 5.90 -22.18 15.98
N VAL A 118 4.77 -22.32 15.28
CA VAL A 118 4.57 -21.69 13.96
C VAL A 118 4.48 -20.18 14.10
N ALA A 119 3.89 -19.66 15.18
CA ALA A 119 3.86 -18.24 15.46
C ALA A 119 5.27 -17.63 15.63
N LEU A 120 6.22 -18.39 16.18
CA LEU A 120 7.63 -17.95 16.30
C LEU A 120 8.37 -17.93 14.95
N LEU A 121 7.89 -18.65 13.94
CA LEU A 121 8.48 -18.67 12.59
C LEU A 121 8.08 -17.45 11.76
N VAL A 122 6.86 -16.94 11.92
CA VAL A 122 6.33 -15.82 11.11
C VAL A 122 7.26 -14.60 11.10
N PRO A 123 7.76 -14.09 12.25
CA PRO A 123 8.69 -12.96 12.25
C PRO A 123 10.01 -13.26 11.53
N ARG A 124 10.52 -14.50 11.65
CA ARG A 124 11.78 -14.92 10.99
C ARG A 124 11.60 -14.99 9.48
N MET A 125 10.49 -15.56 9.02
CA MET A 125 10.12 -15.65 7.62
C MET A 125 10.00 -14.26 6.98
N ILE A 126 9.31 -13.34 7.64
CA ILE A 126 9.15 -11.96 7.16
C ILE A 126 10.51 -11.28 7.04
N SER A 127 11.35 -11.34 8.07
CA SER A 127 12.71 -10.79 7.98
C SER A 127 13.48 -11.40 6.81
N ARG A 128 13.46 -12.72 6.67
CA ARG A 128 14.23 -13.42 5.64
C ARG A 128 13.73 -13.10 4.22
N VAL A 129 12.43 -13.00 3.99
CA VAL A 129 11.88 -12.71 2.65
C VAL A 129 12.28 -11.30 2.18
N PHE A 130 12.21 -10.30 3.06
CA PHE A 130 12.66 -8.94 2.73
C PHE A 130 14.18 -8.87 2.54
N GLN A 131 14.97 -9.60 3.35
CA GLN A 131 16.42 -9.70 3.16
C GLN A 131 16.79 -10.31 1.80
N LEU A 132 16.08 -11.36 1.38
CA LEU A 132 16.27 -11.98 0.08
C LEU A 132 15.93 -11.04 -1.07
N LYS A 133 14.87 -10.24 -0.94
CA LYS A 133 14.45 -9.31 -2.01
C LYS A 133 15.21 -7.99 -2.02
N SER A 134 15.86 -7.63 -0.92
CA SER A 134 16.72 -6.45 -0.81
C SER A 134 17.94 -6.56 -1.74
N ASP A 135 18.44 -5.44 -2.23
CA ASP A 135 19.73 -5.31 -2.94
C ASP A 135 20.87 -4.88 -2.02
N LEU A 136 20.62 -4.77 -0.71
CA LEU A 136 21.57 -4.24 0.28
C LEU A 136 22.40 -5.31 1.00
N GLN A 137 22.14 -6.60 0.74
CA GLN A 137 22.78 -7.72 1.45
C GLN A 137 23.48 -8.67 0.50
N PHE A 138 24.60 -9.25 0.96
CA PHE A 138 25.40 -10.18 0.16
C PHE A 138 24.66 -11.49 -0.17
N SER A 139 23.86 -12.02 0.76
CA SER A 139 23.09 -13.26 0.58
C SER A 139 21.70 -13.04 -0.02
N SER A 140 21.52 -11.94 -0.76
CA SER A 140 20.25 -11.59 -1.39
C SER A 140 20.07 -12.18 -2.79
N SER A 141 18.83 -12.21 -3.25
CA SER A 141 18.40 -12.62 -4.58
C SER A 141 17.31 -11.66 -5.09
N PRO A 142 17.62 -10.36 -5.28
CA PRO A 142 16.65 -9.36 -5.68
C PRO A 142 16.03 -9.68 -7.04
N SER A 143 14.77 -9.31 -7.24
CA SER A 143 14.05 -9.57 -8.49
C SER A 143 14.78 -8.96 -9.71
N VAL A 144 14.97 -9.77 -10.75
CA VAL A 144 15.57 -9.35 -12.01
C VAL A 144 14.51 -8.63 -12.85
N TYR A 145 14.88 -7.52 -13.45
CA TYR A 145 14.07 -6.84 -14.43
C TYR A 145 13.90 -7.69 -15.68
N GLN A 146 12.68 -7.78 -16.17
CA GLN A 146 12.35 -8.46 -17.41
C GLN A 146 11.57 -7.48 -18.30
N PRO A 147 12.04 -7.22 -19.53
CA PRO A 147 11.29 -6.46 -20.51
C PRO A 147 9.91 -7.09 -20.77
N ASP A 148 8.96 -6.28 -21.23
CA ASP A 148 7.58 -6.62 -21.61
C ASP A 148 6.65 -7.04 -20.45
N VAL A 149 7.15 -7.10 -19.21
CA VAL A 149 6.31 -7.32 -18.02
C VAL A 149 5.39 -6.13 -17.76
N ASP A 150 5.86 -4.92 -18.03
CA ASP A 150 5.09 -3.69 -17.90
C ASP A 150 5.42 -2.72 -19.04
N PRO A 151 4.67 -2.77 -20.15
CA PRO A 151 4.94 -1.95 -21.34
C PRO A 151 4.90 -0.43 -21.09
N GLU A 152 4.29 0.02 -19.99
CA GLU A 152 4.32 1.43 -19.62
C GLU A 152 5.64 1.80 -18.95
N LEU A 153 6.16 0.96 -18.06
CA LEU A 153 7.48 1.18 -17.47
C LEU A 153 8.57 1.10 -18.53
N ASP A 154 8.48 0.17 -19.48
CA ASP A 154 9.47 0.02 -20.55
C ASP A 154 9.55 1.28 -21.41
N ARG A 155 8.39 1.87 -21.74
CA ARG A 155 8.33 3.17 -22.43
C ARG A 155 8.97 4.28 -21.61
N ILE A 156 8.67 4.37 -20.31
CA ILE A 156 9.27 5.39 -19.43
C ILE A 156 10.79 5.20 -19.33
N ILE A 157 11.26 3.95 -19.21
CA ILE A 157 12.68 3.60 -19.17
C ILE A 157 13.38 4.09 -20.44
N HIS A 158 12.78 3.83 -21.61
CA HIS A 158 13.28 4.28 -22.91
C HIS A 158 13.28 5.81 -23.04
N ASP A 159 12.14 6.45 -22.80
CA ASP A 159 11.94 7.88 -23.03
C ASP A 159 12.82 8.77 -22.13
N PHE A 160 13.12 8.30 -20.92
CA PHE A 160 13.98 9.01 -19.97
C PHE A 160 15.44 8.52 -19.96
N GLY A 161 15.80 7.62 -20.89
CA GLY A 161 17.15 7.09 -21.02
C GLY A 161 17.68 6.47 -19.73
N ILE A 162 16.88 5.61 -19.10
CA ILE A 162 17.31 4.86 -17.92
C ILE A 162 18.26 3.75 -18.38
N GLU A 163 19.46 3.71 -17.81
CA GLU A 163 20.43 2.66 -18.11
C GLU A 163 19.95 1.33 -17.52
N VAL A 164 19.80 0.32 -18.38
CA VAL A 164 19.40 -1.04 -17.99
C VAL A 164 20.51 -2.00 -18.44
N PRO A 165 21.49 -2.31 -17.57
CA PRO A 165 22.54 -3.27 -17.90
C PRO A 165 21.96 -4.69 -18.03
N ASP A 166 22.74 -5.60 -18.62
CA ASP A 166 22.38 -7.02 -18.67
C ASP A 166 22.16 -7.56 -17.25
N LYS A 167 21.01 -8.21 -17.04
CA LYS A 167 20.52 -8.69 -15.72
C LYS A 167 20.30 -7.57 -14.68
N ALA A 168 19.85 -6.39 -15.12
CA ALA A 168 19.41 -5.32 -14.22
C ALA A 168 18.41 -5.83 -13.17
N ARG A 169 18.47 -5.27 -11.97
CA ARG A 169 17.50 -5.54 -10.89
C ARG A 169 16.45 -4.46 -10.87
N TRP A 170 15.23 -4.82 -10.45
CA TRP A 170 14.15 -3.84 -10.30
C TRP A 170 14.54 -2.68 -9.37
N TRP A 171 15.32 -2.94 -8.31
CA TRP A 171 15.80 -1.89 -7.42
C TRP A 171 16.68 -0.84 -8.10
N SER A 172 17.54 -1.23 -9.05
CA SER A 172 18.36 -0.28 -9.82
C SER A 172 17.49 0.65 -10.68
N ILE A 173 16.39 0.13 -11.22
CA ILE A 173 15.41 0.91 -12.00
C ILE A 173 14.65 1.86 -11.08
N VAL A 174 14.19 1.38 -9.92
CA VAL A 174 13.51 2.19 -8.90
C VAL A 174 14.38 3.38 -8.52
N ASP A 175 15.65 3.14 -8.17
CA ASP A 175 16.56 4.21 -7.75
C ASP A 175 16.84 5.20 -8.88
N ALA A 176 17.02 4.72 -10.12
CA ALA A 176 17.22 5.59 -11.29
C ALA A 176 16.01 6.49 -11.59
N LEU A 177 14.79 5.99 -11.39
CA LEU A 177 13.55 6.75 -11.53
C LEU A 177 13.38 7.77 -10.40
N VAL A 178 13.71 7.39 -9.15
CA VAL A 178 13.70 8.30 -7.99
C VAL A 178 14.69 9.45 -8.18
N GLN A 179 15.91 9.17 -8.65
CA GLN A 179 16.93 10.20 -8.92
C GLN A 179 16.45 11.23 -9.96
N ARG A 180 15.62 10.81 -10.92
CA ARG A 180 14.98 11.68 -11.92
C ARG A 180 13.65 12.29 -11.45
N ARG A 181 13.26 12.08 -10.19
CA ARG A 181 12.00 12.55 -9.58
C ARG A 181 10.72 11.99 -10.24
N LEU A 182 10.83 10.84 -10.90
CA LEU A 182 9.71 10.13 -11.53
C LEU A 182 9.03 9.21 -10.51
N PHE A 183 8.46 9.79 -9.45
CA PHE A 183 7.99 9.02 -8.28
C PHE A 183 6.88 8.02 -8.58
N PHE A 184 5.93 8.35 -9.46
CA PHE A 184 4.86 7.41 -9.83
C PHE A 184 5.41 6.18 -10.58
N ALA A 185 6.32 6.40 -11.52
CA ALA A 185 6.99 5.32 -12.24
C ALA A 185 7.85 4.49 -11.27
N ALA A 186 8.57 5.14 -10.35
CA ALA A 186 9.38 4.44 -9.36
C ALA A 186 8.52 3.58 -8.42
N GLN A 187 7.36 4.06 -7.98
CA GLN A 187 6.41 3.27 -7.18
C GLN A 187 5.87 2.07 -7.96
N ARG A 188 5.56 2.25 -9.24
CA ARG A 188 5.11 1.17 -10.11
C ARG A 188 6.19 0.10 -10.30
N ALA A 189 7.42 0.51 -10.58
CA ALA A 189 8.58 -0.38 -10.70
C ALA A 189 8.86 -1.14 -9.38
N GLN A 190 8.71 -0.47 -8.23
CA GLN A 190 8.94 -1.08 -6.93
C GLN A 190 8.03 -2.27 -6.64
N ARG A 191 6.82 -2.33 -7.21
CA ARG A 191 5.90 -3.48 -7.05
C ARG A 191 6.54 -4.80 -7.50
N TYR A 192 7.40 -4.75 -8.53
CA TYR A 192 8.10 -5.92 -9.04
C TYR A 192 9.38 -6.26 -8.25
N ALA A 193 9.88 -5.32 -7.44
CA ALA A 193 10.99 -5.55 -6.51
C ALA A 193 10.52 -6.15 -5.18
N MET A 194 9.25 -5.94 -4.81
CA MET A 194 8.70 -6.37 -3.53
C MET A 194 8.51 -7.89 -3.44
N PRO A 195 8.58 -8.45 -2.23
CA PRO A 195 8.16 -9.83 -2.01
C PRO A 195 6.68 -10.02 -2.34
N VAL A 196 6.33 -11.21 -2.82
CA VAL A 196 4.96 -11.70 -2.94
C VAL A 196 4.76 -12.93 -2.07
N LEU A 197 3.51 -13.38 -1.88
CA LEU A 197 3.20 -14.50 -1.00
C LEU A 197 3.98 -15.79 -1.37
N GLU A 198 4.21 -16.01 -2.67
CA GLU A 198 4.97 -17.16 -3.17
C GLU A 198 6.43 -17.19 -2.70
N ASP A 199 7.04 -16.03 -2.42
CA ASP A 199 8.42 -15.96 -1.96
C ASP A 199 8.61 -16.55 -0.57
N PHE A 200 7.55 -16.61 0.24
CA PHE A 200 7.62 -17.28 1.55
C PHE A 200 7.84 -18.80 1.41
N ALA A 201 7.31 -19.43 0.35
CA ALA A 201 7.55 -20.85 0.10
C ALA A 201 9.04 -21.10 -0.18
N ARG A 202 9.70 -20.17 -0.89
CA ARG A 202 11.15 -20.23 -1.13
C ARG A 202 11.93 -20.14 0.18
N VAL A 203 11.57 -19.22 1.08
CA VAL A 203 12.19 -19.09 2.41
C VAL A 203 12.04 -20.36 3.24
N LEU A 204 10.86 -20.98 3.22
CA LEU A 204 10.60 -22.22 3.95
C LEU A 204 11.37 -23.43 3.40
N ALA A 205 11.72 -23.40 2.12
CA ALA A 205 12.50 -24.45 1.47
C ALA A 205 14.02 -24.26 1.60
N GLU A 206 14.49 -23.15 2.19
CA GLU A 206 15.91 -22.98 2.51
C GLU A 206 16.29 -23.94 3.65
N PRO A 207 17.40 -24.70 3.52
CA PRO A 207 17.85 -25.67 4.52
C PRO A 207 18.35 -25.05 5.82
#